data_AF-A0AA42SWR0-F1
#
_entry.id   AF-A0AA42SWR0-F1
#
_cell.length_a   1.000
_cell.length_b   1.000
_cell.length_c   1.000
_cell.angle_alpha   90.00
_cell.angle_beta   90.00
_cell.angle_gamma   90.00
#
_symmetry.space_group_name_H-M   'P 1'
#
loop_
_entity.id
_entity.type
_entity.pdbx_description
1 polymer ?
#
loop_
_entity_poly.entity_id
_entity_poly.type
_entity_poly.pdbx_seq_one_letter_code
_entity_poly.pdbx_strand_id
1 'polypeptide(L)'
;MNARSTLPPTMLFVALTILTGCDRDPRSAEFFAAHPDEARTVLASCTAGTQAGPECANAKDGLSDFTRKQSIDNLIEQAKAHGG
;
A
#
# COMPACT_ATOMS: atom_id res chain seq x y z
N MET A 1 56.61 -26.09 -4.49
CA MET A 1 56.48 -24.79 -5.18
C MET A 1 55.61 -25.01 -6.41
N ASN A 2 54.28 -24.92 -6.28
CA ASN A 2 53.38 -25.24 -7.39
C ASN A 2 52.10 -24.39 -7.27
N ALA A 3 52.06 -23.34 -8.10
CA ALA A 3 50.92 -22.61 -8.67
C ALA A 3 49.72 -22.22 -7.80
N ARG A 4 49.62 -20.90 -7.57
CA ARG A 4 48.40 -20.13 -7.27
C ARG A 4 47.44 -20.12 -8.48
N SER A 5 46.21 -19.67 -8.21
CA SER A 5 45.17 -19.17 -9.15
C SER A 5 44.12 -20.22 -9.53
N THR A 6 42.82 -19.99 -9.44
CA THR A 6 42.02 -18.74 -9.39
C THR A 6 40.62 -19.13 -8.94
N LEU A 7 40.10 -18.53 -7.85
CA LEU A 7 38.67 -18.57 -7.58
C LEU A 7 37.95 -17.86 -8.75
N PRO A 8 36.91 -18.48 -9.34
CA PRO A 8 36.21 -17.87 -10.46
C PRO A 8 35.54 -16.56 -10.00
N PRO A 9 35.64 -15.47 -10.77
CA PRO A 9 35.03 -14.16 -10.44
C PRO A 9 33.49 -14.17 -10.53
N THR A 10 32.88 -15.33 -10.71
CA THR A 10 31.44 -15.54 -10.93
C THR A 10 30.59 -15.52 -9.65
N MET A 11 31.14 -15.05 -8.53
CA MET A 11 30.38 -14.80 -7.28
C MET A 11 30.26 -13.30 -6.99
N LEU A 12 30.17 -12.47 -8.03
CA LEU A 12 29.87 -11.03 -7.95
C LEU A 12 28.65 -10.65 -8.80
N PHE A 13 27.74 -11.59 -9.06
CA PHE A 13 26.54 -11.28 -9.81
C PHE A 13 25.36 -10.95 -8.88
N VAL A 14 24.94 -9.69 -9.01
CA VAL A 14 23.65 -9.12 -8.61
C VAL A 14 23.54 -8.63 -7.16
N ALA A 15 24.50 -7.80 -6.76
CA ALA A 15 24.17 -6.63 -5.93
C ALA A 15 23.66 -5.51 -6.86
N LEU A 16 22.44 -5.60 -7.42
CA LEU A 16 21.83 -4.50 -8.18
C LEU A 16 20.31 -4.64 -8.45
N THR A 17 19.49 -4.91 -7.42
CA THR A 17 18.03 -4.69 -7.52
C THR A 17 17.53 -3.70 -6.48
N ILE A 18 18.34 -2.68 -6.19
CA ILE A 18 17.89 -1.50 -5.45
C ILE A 18 17.60 -0.41 -6.50
N LEU A 19 16.44 0.25 -6.38
CA LEU A 19 15.96 1.41 -7.14
C LEU A 19 15.29 1.16 -8.51
N THR A 20 14.09 0.57 -8.47
CA THR A 20 12.98 1.15 -9.27
C THR A 20 11.91 1.64 -8.30
N GLY A 21 12.25 2.69 -7.54
CA GLY A 21 11.23 3.61 -7.05
C GLY A 21 10.68 4.34 -8.28
N CYS A 22 9.81 3.67 -9.04
CA CYS A 22 9.00 4.36 -10.02
C CYS A 22 8.15 5.34 -9.21
N ASP A 23 8.44 6.63 -9.34
CA ASP A 23 7.64 7.74 -8.85
C ASP A 23 6.28 7.66 -9.55
N ARG A 24 5.42 6.75 -9.06
CA ARG A 24 4.05 6.64 -9.50
C ARG A 24 3.33 7.74 -8.78
N ASP A 25 2.62 8.59 -9.55
CA ASP A 25 1.80 9.63 -8.96
C ASP A 25 0.95 9.05 -7.81
N PRO A 26 0.90 9.73 -6.65
CA PRO A 26 0.11 9.28 -5.52
C PRO A 26 -1.32 9.02 -5.97
N ARG A 27 -1.79 7.79 -5.77
CA ARG A 27 -3.17 7.41 -6.09
C ARG A 27 -4.12 8.28 -5.27
N SER A 28 -5.24 8.64 -5.88
CA SER A 28 -6.19 9.58 -5.28
C SER A 28 -7.01 8.96 -4.15
N ALA A 29 -7.65 9.79 -3.34
CA ALA A 29 -8.52 9.32 -2.27
C ALA A 29 -9.72 8.53 -2.81
N GLU A 30 -10.25 8.92 -3.98
CA GLU A 30 -11.38 8.24 -4.63
C GLU A 30 -11.01 6.81 -5.04
N PHE A 31 -9.78 6.60 -5.50
CA PHE A 31 -9.27 5.26 -5.78
C PHE A 31 -9.31 4.42 -4.50
N PHE A 32 -8.79 4.93 -3.39
CA PHE A 32 -8.76 4.18 -2.14
C PHE A 32 -10.15 3.98 -1.51
N ALA A 33 -11.09 4.89 -1.74
CA ALA A 33 -12.49 4.71 -1.35
C ALA A 33 -13.15 3.55 -2.12
N ALA A 34 -12.80 3.37 -3.40
CA ALA A 34 -13.23 2.24 -4.20
C ALA A 34 -12.46 0.93 -3.87
N HIS A 35 -11.24 1.05 -3.34
CA HIS A 35 -10.33 -0.06 -3.04
C HIS A 35 -9.84 -0.03 -1.57
N PRO A 36 -10.74 -0.27 -0.59
CA PRO A 36 -10.43 -0.08 0.84
C PRO A 36 -9.40 -1.07 1.39
N ASP A 37 -9.25 -2.25 0.80
CA ASP A 37 -8.19 -3.21 1.16
C ASP A 37 -6.79 -2.70 0.79
N GLU A 38 -6.67 -2.04 -0.37
CA GLU A 38 -5.42 -1.39 -0.78
C GLU A 38 -5.11 -0.20 0.12
N ALA A 39 -6.13 0.57 0.51
CA ALA A 39 -5.98 1.67 1.46
C ALA A 39 -5.40 1.19 2.80
N ARG A 40 -5.91 0.08 3.34
CA ARG A 40 -5.38 -0.56 4.57
C ARG A 40 -3.92 -0.99 4.41
N THR A 41 -3.58 -1.59 3.27
CA THR A 41 -2.22 -2.05 2.97
C THR A 41 -1.23 -0.90 2.91
N VAL A 42 -1.61 0.21 2.25
CA VAL A 42 -0.81 1.43 2.19
C VAL A 42 -0.65 2.03 3.58
N LEU A 43 -1.74 2.17 4.36
CA LEU A 43 -1.66 2.72 5.72
C LEU A 43 -0.79 1.90 6.68
N ALA A 44 -0.75 0.58 6.52
CA ALA A 44 0.18 -0.28 7.25
C ALA A 44 1.64 0.08 6.92
N SER A 45 1.94 0.29 5.64
CA SER A 45 3.27 0.74 5.17
C SER A 45 3.59 2.16 5.67
N CYS A 46 2.61 3.05 5.74
CA CYS A 46 2.75 4.39 6.30
C CYS A 46 3.08 4.35 7.80
N THR A 47 2.43 3.45 8.54
CA THR A 47 2.67 3.26 9.97
C THR A 47 4.04 2.63 10.25
N ALA A 48 4.48 1.71 9.39
CA ALA A 48 5.81 1.11 9.44
C ALA A 48 6.94 2.09 9.04
N GLY A 49 6.59 3.27 8.51
CA GLY A 49 7.55 4.27 8.03
C GLY A 49 8.25 3.89 6.72
N THR A 50 7.78 2.84 6.05
CA THR A 50 8.34 2.37 4.76
C THR A 50 7.74 3.12 3.57
N GLN A 51 6.66 3.87 3.79
CA GLN A 51 6.01 4.75 2.83
C GLN A 51 5.60 6.05 3.53
N ALA A 52 5.74 7.18 2.85
CA ALA A 52 5.34 8.48 3.38
C ALA A 52 4.89 9.39 2.24
N GLY A 53 4.20 10.49 2.58
CA GLY A 53 3.79 11.50 1.62
C GLY A 53 2.30 11.42 1.23
N PRO A 54 1.92 12.02 0.09
CA PRO A 54 0.51 12.25 -0.25
C PRO A 54 -0.31 10.97 -0.36
N GLU A 55 0.30 9.85 -0.74
CA GLU A 55 -0.40 8.57 -0.87
C GLU A 55 -0.93 8.05 0.47
N CYS A 56 -0.22 8.33 1.58
CA CYS A 56 -0.69 8.00 2.92
C CYS A 56 -1.92 8.84 3.32
N ALA A 57 -1.94 10.12 2.96
CA ALA A 57 -3.09 11.00 3.21
C ALA A 57 -4.30 10.55 2.37
N ASN A 58 -4.09 10.32 1.07
CA ASN A 58 -5.13 9.86 0.16
C ASN A 58 -5.71 8.50 0.59
N ALA A 59 -4.86 7.55 1.02
CA ALA A 59 -5.31 6.26 1.54
C ALA A 59 -6.14 6.39 2.81
N LYS A 60 -5.75 7.29 3.72
CA LYS A 60 -6.52 7.59 4.94
C LYS A 60 -7.89 8.17 4.61
N ASP A 61 -7.92 9.19 3.76
CA ASP A 61 -9.15 9.89 3.41
C ASP A 61 -10.10 8.96 2.66
N GLY A 62 -9.59 8.17 1.71
CA GLY A 62 -10.37 7.17 0.99
C GLY A 62 -10.97 6.10 1.90
N LEU A 63 -10.21 5.58 2.87
CA LEU A 63 -10.73 4.60 3.83
C LEU A 63 -11.79 5.21 4.77
N SER A 64 -11.61 6.46 5.18
CA SER A 64 -12.60 7.21 5.97
C SER A 64 -13.91 7.36 5.19
N ASP A 65 -13.84 7.74 3.92
CA ASP A 65 -15.01 7.87 3.05
C ASP A 65 -15.72 6.55 2.80
N PHE A 66 -14.97 5.47 2.55
CA PHE A 66 -15.54 4.12 2.46
C PHE A 66 -16.32 3.75 3.74
N THR A 67 -15.70 3.98 4.91
CA THR A 67 -16.30 3.63 6.21
C THR A 67 -17.56 4.45 6.49
N ARG A 68 -17.52 5.74 6.17
CA ARG A 68 -18.68 6.64 6.28
C ARG A 68 -19.84 6.18 5.39
N LYS A 69 -19.56 5.76 4.16
CA LYS A 69 -20.58 5.23 3.25
C LYS A 69 -21.18 3.93 3.81
N GLN A 70 -20.32 3.01 4.26
CA GLN A 70 -20.75 1.73 4.82
C GLN A 70 -21.63 1.91 6.08
N SER A 71 -21.30 2.87 6.95
CA SER A 71 -22.10 3.12 8.15
C SER A 71 -23.49 3.67 7.81
N ILE A 72 -23.60 4.56 6.83
CA ILE A 72 -24.89 5.06 6.34
C ILE A 72 -25.74 3.92 5.77
N ASP A 73 -25.15 3.08 4.91
CA ASP A 73 -25.86 1.96 4.29
C ASP A 73 -26.39 0.99 5.37
N ASN A 74 -25.56 0.67 6.37
CA ASN A 74 -25.96 -0.16 7.50
C ASN A 74 -27.11 0.44 8.31
N LEU A 75 -27.11 1.76 8.54
CA LEU A 75 -28.18 2.45 9.26
C LEU A 75 -29.51 2.42 8.48
N ILE A 76 -29.44 2.56 7.16
CA ILE A 76 -30.62 2.46 6.29
C ILE A 76 -31.20 1.04 6.37
N GLU A 77 -30.35 0.01 6.31
CA GLU A 77 -30.81 -1.38 6.43
C GLU A 77 -31.42 -1.67 7.81
N GLN A 78 -30.84 -1.14 8.89
CA GLN A 78 -31.43 -1.25 10.23
C GLN A 78 -32.79 -0.54 10.33
N ALA A 79 -32.91 0.66 9.76
CA ALA A 79 -34.17 1.40 9.76
C ALA A 79 -35.28 0.63 9.03
N LYS A 80 -34.97 -0.04 7.91
CA LYS A 80 -35.91 -0.93 7.22
C LYS A 80 -36.28 -2.14 8.06
N ALA A 81 -35.34 -2.71 8.82
CA ALA A 81 -35.58 -3.88 9.65
C ALA A 81 -36.45 -3.58 10.90
N HIS A 82 -36.40 -2.36 11.43
CA HIS A 82 -37.07 -1.98 12.69
C HIS A 82 -38.31 -1.09 12.53
N GLY A 83 -38.60 -0.58 11.33
CA GLY A 83 -39.70 0.36 11.07
C GLY A 83 -41.04 -0.27 10.65
N GLY A 84 -41.27 -1.55 10.98
CA GLY A 84 -42.50 -2.29 10.65
C GLY A 84 -43.64 -2.07 11.63
#